data_AF-A0A318PVB4-F1
#
_entry.id   AF-A0A318PVB4-F1
#
_cell.length_a   1.000
_cell.length_b   1.000
_cell.length_c   1.000
_cell.angle_alpha   90.00
_cell.angle_beta   90.00
_cell.angle_gamma   90.00
#
_symmetry.space_group_name_H-M   'P 1'
#
loop_
_entity.id
_entity.type
_entity.pdbx_description
1 polymer ?
#
loop_
_entity_poly.entity_id
_entity_poly.type
_entity_poly.pdbx_seq_one_letter_code
_entity_poly.pdbx_strand_id
1 'polypeptide(L)'
;MTIQQGIRLHVNGMYGGYPHSVFRDAVLQGVACHSSEAELHALGLIATPAPHLHIAVMRPIGQGQQGAISARLYSRGHFVIGERMSLSPLARSQSPFSITSDVNLLMARLWDDLAARVGRGGPVIP
;
A
#
# COMPACT_ATOMS: atom_id res chain seq x y z
N MET A 1 -11.68 -3.07 19.40
CA MET A 1 -12.64 -2.01 19.01
C MET A 1 -12.65 -1.95 17.48
N THR A 2 -13.77 -2.20 16.80
CA THR A 2 -13.80 -2.27 15.33
C THR A 2 -13.94 -0.86 14.74
N ILE A 3 -12.91 -0.36 14.07
CA ILE A 3 -12.99 0.90 13.34
C ILE A 3 -13.86 0.66 12.10
N GLN A 4 -15.10 1.17 12.10
CA GLN A 4 -16.03 1.08 10.95
C GLN A 4 -15.67 2.03 9.80
N GLN A 5 -14.49 2.63 9.82
CA GLN A 5 -14.07 3.65 8.86
C GLN A 5 -13.17 3.02 7.81
N GLY A 6 -13.63 3.06 6.55
CA GLY A 6 -12.91 2.51 5.41
C GLY A 6 -11.78 3.39 4.92
N ILE A 7 -10.90 2.82 4.10
CA ILE A 7 -9.84 3.52 3.37
C ILE A 7 -10.27 3.65 1.91
N ARG A 8 -10.07 4.81 1.30
CA ARG A 8 -10.24 4.97 -0.16
C ARG A 8 -8.96 4.55 -0.86
N LEU A 9 -8.99 3.40 -1.51
CA LEU A 9 -7.85 2.86 -2.26
C LEU A 9 -7.84 3.41 -3.70
N HIS A 10 -6.69 3.94 -4.10
CA HIS A 10 -6.36 4.38 -5.45
C HIS A 10 -5.26 3.49 -6.01
N VAL A 11 -5.54 2.76 -7.08
CA VAL A 11 -4.58 1.85 -7.72
C VAL A 11 -4.13 2.45 -9.05
N ASN A 12 -2.86 2.81 -9.12
CA ASN A 12 -2.25 3.50 -10.25
C ASN A 12 -1.08 2.70 -10.85
N GLY A 13 -0.69 3.09 -12.06
CA GLY A 13 0.47 2.55 -12.74
C GLY A 13 0.13 1.46 -13.74
N MET A 14 1.14 0.68 -14.10
CA MET A 14 1.10 -0.26 -15.21
C MET A 14 1.81 -1.55 -14.85
N TYR A 15 1.17 -2.66 -15.20
CA TYR A 15 1.81 -3.97 -15.22
C TYR A 15 1.88 -4.46 -16.67
N GLY A 16 3.06 -4.32 -17.27
CA GLY A 16 3.28 -4.58 -18.69
C GLY A 16 2.77 -5.96 -19.14
N GLY A 17 2.00 -5.98 -20.23
CA GLY A 17 1.41 -7.18 -20.81
C GLY A 17 0.04 -7.57 -20.25
N TYR A 18 -0.53 -6.79 -19.32
CA TYR A 18 -1.83 -7.07 -18.72
C TYR A 18 -2.74 -5.82 -18.66
N PRO A 19 -4.07 -5.99 -18.78
CA PRO A 19 -5.03 -4.90 -18.56
C PRO A 19 -4.94 -4.35 -17.14
N HIS A 20 -5.25 -3.06 -16.98
CA HIS A 20 -5.28 -2.40 -15.66
C HIS A 20 -6.23 -3.08 -14.67
N SER A 21 -7.37 -3.61 -15.13
CA SER A 21 -8.33 -4.33 -14.29
C SER A 21 -7.73 -5.55 -13.58
N VAL A 22 -7.03 -6.43 -14.32
CA VAL A 22 -6.40 -7.63 -13.78
C VAL A 22 -5.32 -7.27 -12.75
N PHE A 23 -4.54 -6.25 -13.05
CA PHE A 23 -3.55 -5.70 -12.13
C PHE A 23 -4.20 -5.12 -10.87
N ARG A 24 -5.29 -4.36 -11.03
CA ARG A 24 -6.04 -3.79 -9.90
C ARG A 24 -6.56 -4.87 -8.98
N ASP A 25 -7.06 -5.98 -9.50
CA ASP A 25 -7.55 -7.10 -8.70
C ASP A 25 -6.43 -7.76 -7.90
N ALA A 26 -5.25 -7.94 -8.50
CA ALA A 26 -4.07 -8.44 -7.78
C ALA A 26 -3.65 -7.51 -6.62
N VAL A 27 -3.68 -6.19 -6.84
CA VAL A 27 -3.41 -5.22 -5.76
C VAL A 27 -4.47 -5.33 -4.67
N LEU A 28 -5.75 -5.37 -5.02
CA LEU A 28 -6.85 -5.50 -4.05
C LEU A 28 -6.71 -6.76 -3.19
N GLN A 29 -6.28 -7.87 -3.77
CA GLN A 29 -6.05 -9.12 -3.05
C GLN A 29 -4.83 -9.04 -2.10
N GLY A 30 -3.84 -8.21 -2.44
CA GLY A 30 -2.63 -8.04 -1.65
C GLY A 30 -2.74 -7.02 -0.53
N VAL A 31 -3.72 -6.11 -0.57
CA VAL A 31 -3.90 -5.10 0.48
C VAL A 31 -4.27 -5.79 1.79
N ALA A 32 -3.31 -5.85 2.70
CA ALA A 32 -3.50 -6.42 4.02
C ALA A 32 -4.36 -5.49 4.90
N CYS A 33 -5.25 -6.11 5.67
CA CYS A 33 -5.94 -5.44 6.77
C CYS A 33 -4.99 -5.28 7.95
N HIS A 34 -5.19 -4.21 8.72
CA HIS A 34 -4.53 -3.99 10.00
C HIS A 34 -4.78 -5.15 10.95
N SER A 35 -3.76 -5.54 11.69
CA SER A 35 -3.77 -6.76 12.50
C SER A 35 -3.51 -6.53 13.99
N SER A 36 -2.82 -5.43 14.34
CA SER A 36 -2.47 -5.11 15.73
C SER A 36 -3.28 -3.94 16.30
N GLU A 37 -3.45 -3.90 17.62
CA GLU A 37 -4.08 -2.77 18.34
C GLU A 37 -3.34 -1.45 18.11
N ALA A 38 -2.01 -1.50 17.94
CA ALA A 38 -1.20 -0.31 17.66
C ALA A 38 -1.50 0.27 16.26
N GLU A 39 -1.62 -0.58 15.24
CA GLU A 39 -2.02 -0.19 13.88
C GLU A 39 -3.44 0.38 13.86
N LEU A 40 -4.37 -0.29 14.55
CA LEU A 40 -5.76 0.17 14.66
C LEU A 40 -5.83 1.53 15.36
N HIS A 41 -5.10 1.71 16.46
CA HIS A 41 -5.02 2.99 17.16
C HIS A 41 -4.49 4.10 16.24
N ALA A 42 -3.39 3.84 15.53
CA ALA A 42 -2.80 4.83 14.62
C ALA A 42 -3.73 5.18 13.45
N LEU A 43 -4.45 4.19 12.90
CA LEU A 43 -5.51 4.43 11.90
C LEU A 43 -6.62 5.30 12.47
N GLY A 44 -7.08 5.03 13.70
CA GLY A 44 -8.14 5.79 14.37
C GLY A 44 -7.88 7.29 14.44
N LEU A 45 -6.61 7.69 14.52
CA LEU A 45 -6.19 9.10 14.54
C LEU A 45 -6.39 9.83 13.19
N ILE A 46 -6.46 9.08 12.09
CA ILE A 46 -6.55 9.62 10.71
C ILE A 46 -7.79 9.15 9.94
N ALA A 47 -8.66 8.36 10.59
CA ALA A 47 -9.74 7.65 9.93
C ALA A 47 -10.92 8.56 9.52
N THR A 48 -11.03 9.77 10.09
CA THR A 48 -12.09 10.75 9.76
C THR A 48 -11.52 12.07 9.22
N PRO A 49 -11.88 12.47 7.99
CA PRO A 49 -12.57 11.69 6.95
C PRO A 49 -11.71 10.50 6.48
N ALA A 50 -12.34 9.54 5.79
CA ALA A 50 -11.67 8.33 5.29
C ALA A 50 -10.34 8.66 4.58
N PRO A 51 -9.20 8.10 5.02
CA PRO A 51 -7.91 8.38 4.42
C PRO A 51 -7.82 7.77 3.03
N HIS A 52 -6.93 8.34 2.22
CA HIS A 52 -6.68 7.92 0.86
C HIS A 52 -5.36 7.14 0.80
N LEU A 53 -5.43 5.89 0.36
CA LEU A 53 -4.26 5.05 0.15
C LEU A 53 -3.99 4.95 -1.35
N HIS A 54 -2.81 5.38 -1.78
CA HIS A 54 -2.38 5.36 -3.17
C HIS A 54 -1.34 4.27 -3.35
N ILE A 55 -1.68 3.22 -4.08
CA ILE A 55 -0.74 2.17 -4.48
C ILE A 55 -0.39 2.39 -5.95
N ALA A 56 0.90 2.50 -6.25
CA ALA A 56 1.41 2.62 -7.60
C ALA A 56 2.37 1.47 -7.89
N VAL A 57 2.11 0.74 -8.97
CA VAL A 57 2.98 -0.33 -9.46
C VAL A 57 3.47 0.03 -10.85
N MET A 58 4.78 -0.10 -11.06
CA MET A 58 5.40 0.06 -12.36
C MET A 58 6.20 -1.19 -12.68
N ARG A 59 5.70 -1.97 -13.63
CA ARG A 59 6.46 -3.06 -14.27
C ARG A 59 6.49 -2.81 -15.78
N PRO A 60 7.63 -2.35 -16.33
CA PRO A 60 7.79 -2.17 -17.77
C PRO A 60 7.86 -3.53 -18.51
N ILE A 61 7.55 -3.50 -19.82
CA ILE A 61 7.73 -4.66 -20.71
C ILE A 61 9.20 -4.66 -21.19
N GLY A 62 9.94 -5.74 -20.93
CA GLY A 62 11.33 -5.89 -21.38
C GLY A 62 12.19 -6.73 -20.44
N GLN A 63 13.29 -7.28 -20.95
CA GLN A 63 14.25 -8.02 -20.12
C GLN A 63 15.10 -7.06 -19.27
N GLY A 64 15.35 -7.42 -18.01
CA GLY A 64 16.35 -6.76 -17.15
C GLY A 64 15.88 -5.58 -16.31
N GLN A 65 14.70 -4.98 -16.57
CA GLN A 65 14.21 -3.88 -15.73
C GLN A 65 13.45 -4.39 -14.50
N GLN A 66 13.93 -4.03 -13.32
CA GLN A 66 13.25 -4.33 -12.06
C GLN A 66 12.10 -3.34 -11.87
N GLY A 67 10.88 -3.85 -11.77
CA GLY A 67 9.71 -3.02 -11.47
C GLY A 67 9.74 -2.51 -10.03
N ALA A 68 8.86 -1.56 -9.73
CA ALA A 68 8.74 -0.97 -8.40
C ALA A 68 7.28 -0.87 -7.97
N ILE A 69 7.09 -0.88 -6.66
CA ILE A 69 5.81 -0.63 -6.00
C ILE A 69 5.98 0.43 -4.92
N SER A 70 4.99 1.30 -4.76
CA SER A 70 4.94 2.26 -3.67
C SER A 70 3.53 2.41 -3.13
N ALA A 71 3.41 2.61 -1.83
CA ALA A 71 2.19 2.96 -1.13
C ALA A 71 2.36 4.34 -0.49
N ARG A 72 1.35 5.19 -0.61
CA ARG A 72 1.31 6.50 0.05
C ARG A 72 -0.03 6.69 0.71
N LEU A 73 0.00 7.05 1.98
CA LEU A 73 -1.18 7.32 2.78
C LEU A 73 -1.37 8.83 2.92
N TYR A 74 -2.58 9.28 2.66
CA TYR A 74 -2.99 10.66 2.82
C TYR A 74 -4.20 10.74 3.75
N SER A 75 -4.22 11.74 4.64
CA SER A 75 -5.38 12.05 5.46
C SER A 75 -5.64 13.54 5.40
N ARG A 76 -6.91 13.94 5.21
CA ARG A 76 -7.31 15.35 5.09
C ARG A 76 -6.52 16.13 4.04
N GLY A 77 -6.10 15.46 2.96
CA GLY A 77 -5.28 16.04 1.89
C GLY A 77 -3.78 16.12 2.19
N HIS A 78 -3.33 15.78 3.40
CA HIS A 78 -1.93 15.80 3.79
C HIS A 78 -1.29 14.43 3.64
N PHE A 79 -0.02 14.41 3.21
CA PHE A 79 0.79 13.20 3.19
C PHE A 79 1.08 12.75 4.63
N VAL A 80 0.71 11.51 4.96
CA VAL A 80 0.88 10.92 6.29
C VAL A 80 2.20 10.15 6.33
N ILE A 81 2.33 9.16 5.46
CA ILE A 81 3.46 8.26 5.36
C ILE A 81 3.46 7.57 3.99
N GLY A 82 4.62 7.06 3.56
CA GLY A 82 4.71 6.28 2.34
C GLY A 82 5.88 5.33 2.38
N GLU A 83 5.73 4.22 1.66
CA GLU A 83 6.73 3.17 1.53
C GLU A 83 6.98 2.91 0.03
N ARG A 84 8.20 2.55 -0.32
CA ARG A 84 8.57 2.15 -1.69
C ARG A 84 9.55 1.00 -1.65
N MET A 85 9.30 0.01 -2.49
CA MET A 85 10.23 -1.10 -2.68
C MET A 85 10.29 -1.51 -4.14
N SER A 86 11.36 -2.21 -4.49
CA SER A 86 11.44 -2.91 -5.77
C SER A 86 10.52 -4.12 -5.75
N LEU A 87 9.91 -4.45 -6.89
CA LEU A 87 9.16 -5.70 -7.04
C LEU A 87 10.10 -6.90 -6.89
N SER A 88 9.56 -7.99 -6.37
CA SER A 88 10.25 -9.27 -6.29
C SER A 88 10.67 -9.79 -7.67
N PRO A 89 11.65 -10.71 -7.73
CA PRO A 89 12.00 -11.38 -8.98
C PRO A 89 10.83 -12.13 -9.64
N LEU A 90 9.84 -12.58 -8.87
CA LEU A 90 8.64 -13.27 -9.38
C LEU A 90 7.79 -12.37 -10.27
N ALA A 91 7.73 -11.08 -9.96
CA ALA A 91 7.07 -10.09 -10.79
C ALA A 91 7.73 -9.98 -12.18
N ARG A 92 8.95 -10.48 -12.42
CA ARG A 92 9.62 -10.38 -13.72
C ARG A 92 9.08 -11.35 -14.76
N SER A 93 8.52 -12.50 -14.36
CA SER A 93 8.21 -13.59 -15.29
C SER A 93 6.76 -14.06 -15.27
N GLN A 94 5.89 -13.46 -14.46
CA GLN A 94 4.57 -14.02 -14.16
C GLN A 94 3.39 -13.04 -14.29
N SER A 95 2.21 -13.61 -14.10
CA SER A 95 0.92 -12.95 -13.92
C SER A 95 0.97 -11.83 -12.86
N PRO A 96 0.12 -10.77 -12.97
CA PRO A 96 0.00 -9.72 -11.96
C PRO A 96 -0.22 -10.25 -10.54
N PHE A 97 -0.86 -11.40 -10.35
CA PHE A 97 -1.04 -12.03 -9.03
C PHE A 97 0.25 -12.38 -8.31
N SER A 98 1.40 -12.42 -9.01
CA SER A 98 2.71 -12.59 -8.37
C SER A 98 3.11 -11.41 -7.48
N ILE A 99 2.51 -10.22 -7.67
CA ILE A 99 2.79 -9.04 -6.84
C ILE A 99 1.96 -9.00 -5.57
N THR A 100 1.02 -9.92 -5.35
CA THR A 100 0.17 -9.93 -4.16
C THR A 100 1.00 -9.96 -2.88
N SER A 101 2.07 -10.77 -2.85
CA SER A 101 3.01 -10.80 -1.72
C SER A 101 3.83 -9.53 -1.58
N ASP A 102 4.21 -8.90 -2.70
CA ASP A 102 4.90 -7.60 -2.71
C ASP A 102 4.01 -6.49 -2.12
N VAL A 103 2.72 -6.46 -2.51
CA VAL A 103 1.72 -5.54 -1.97
C VAL A 103 1.49 -5.80 -0.49
N ASN A 104 1.36 -7.07 -0.08
CA ASN A 104 1.13 -7.43 1.32
C ASN A 104 2.28 -6.98 2.23
N LEU A 105 3.52 -7.25 1.82
CA LEU A 105 4.71 -6.82 2.55
C LEU A 105 4.82 -5.29 2.63
N LEU A 106 4.57 -4.60 1.52
CA LEU A 106 4.55 -3.14 1.48
C LEU A 106 3.52 -2.56 2.44
N MET A 107 2.31 -3.13 2.46
CA MET A 107 1.25 -2.70 3.38
C MET A 107 1.61 -2.97 4.84
N ALA A 108 2.18 -4.14 5.15
CA ALA A 108 2.63 -4.46 6.49
C ALA A 108 3.66 -3.44 7.02
N ARG A 109 4.65 -3.08 6.20
CA ARG A 109 5.66 -2.06 6.55
C ARG A 109 5.04 -0.68 6.75
N LEU A 110 4.16 -0.26 5.83
CA LEU A 110 3.47 1.03 5.94
C LEU A 110 2.71 1.17 7.27
N TRP A 111 2.02 0.09 7.68
CA TRP A 111 1.26 0.07 8.91
C TRP A 111 2.14 0.00 10.16
N ASP A 112 3.18 -0.83 10.14
CA ASP A 112 4.15 -0.93 11.23
C ASP A 112 4.87 0.42 11.47
N ASP A 113 5.32 1.09 10.40
CA ASP A 113 5.96 2.39 10.50
C ASP A 113 5.00 3.48 11.03
N LEU A 114 3.73 3.44 10.60
CA LEU A 114 2.71 4.35 11.11
C LEU A 114 2.49 4.12 12.61
N ALA A 115 2.31 2.88 13.03
CA ALA A 115 2.12 2.50 14.43
C ALA A 115 3.34 2.88 15.28
N ALA A 116 4.55 2.59 14.80
CA ALA A 116 5.80 2.92 15.47
C ALA A 116 5.98 4.43 15.64
N ARG A 117 5.64 5.24 14.63
CA ARG A 117 5.69 6.71 14.73
C ARG A 117 4.74 7.22 15.80
N VAL A 118 3.50 6.74 15.82
CA VAL A 118 2.52 7.12 16.85
C VAL A 118 2.97 6.67 18.24
N GLY A 119 3.48 5.45 18.37
CA GLY A 119 3.98 4.90 19.64
C GLY A 119 5.15 5.67 20.24
N ARG A 120 5.94 6.37 19.41
CA ARG A 120 7.02 7.28 19.85
C ARG A 120 6.54 8.71 20.16
N GLY A 121 5.24 8.97 20.11
CA GLY A 121 4.66 10.30 20.31
C GLY A 121 4.84 11.25 19.12
N GLY A 122 5.19 10.72 17.94
CA GLY A 122 5.33 11.53 16.73
C GLY A 122 3.98 12.00 16.17
N PRO A 123 3.95 13.12 15.43
CA PRO A 123 2.73 13.60 14.79
C PRO A 123 2.27 12.64 13.69
N VAL A 124 0.96 12.38 13.60
CA VAL A 124 0.38 11.49 12.58
C VAL A 124 0.23 12.19 11.24
N ILE A 125 -0.06 13.49 11.25
CA ILE A 125 -0.08 14.36 10.09
C ILE A 125 1.03 15.40 10.32
N PRO A 126 1.97 15.57 9.38
CA PRO A 126 3.03 16.59 9.46
C PRO A 126 2.49 18.02 9.58
#